data_AF-A0AB40BQP3-F1
#
_entry.id   AF-A0AB40BQP3-F1
#
_cell.length_a   1.000
_cell.length_b   1.000
_cell.length_c   1.000
_cell.angle_alpha   90.00
_cell.angle_beta   90.00
_cell.angle_gamma   90.00
#
_symmetry.space_group_name_H-M   'P 1'
#
loop_
_entity.id
_entity.type
_entity.pdbx_description
1 polymer ?
#
loop_
_entity_poly.entity_id
_entity_poly.type
_entity_poly.pdbx_seq_one_letter_code
_entity_poly.pdbx_strand_id
1 'polypeptide(L)'
;MGAAMSSKWSSGLCGCGKTLGTCCMTCWLPCVTFGRNAEILDEGRTSCMVHGLVYGLLWTISCQWVISCIYREKLRSKYGLPAEPCCDCLVHFCCEPCALCQEHAELRSRGFDASKGWDGRPTVPPVHFPMFK
;
A
#
# COMPACT_ATOMS: atom_id res chain seq x y z
N MET A 1 14.79 -29.81 -4.58
CA MET A 1 15.05 -28.39 -4.96
C MET A 1 13.72 -27.82 -5.42
N GLY A 2 12.97 -27.15 -4.54
CA GLY A 2 11.66 -26.55 -4.87
C GLY A 2 11.77 -25.04 -4.73
N ALA A 3 11.49 -24.30 -5.80
CA ALA A 3 11.52 -22.85 -5.81
C ALA A 3 10.39 -22.30 -4.93
N ALA A 4 10.74 -21.51 -3.91
CA ALA A 4 9.80 -20.64 -3.24
C ALA A 4 9.35 -19.55 -4.24
N MET A 5 8.11 -19.59 -4.71
CA MET A 5 7.53 -18.44 -5.42
C MET A 5 7.24 -17.35 -4.39
N SER A 6 8.26 -16.55 -4.08
CA SER A 6 8.05 -15.26 -3.38
C SER A 6 7.08 -14.44 -4.22
N SER A 7 5.96 -14.01 -3.62
CA SER A 7 5.02 -13.07 -4.24
C SER A 7 5.80 -11.80 -4.56
N LYS A 8 5.87 -11.40 -5.84
CA LYS A 8 6.63 -10.21 -6.25
C LYS A 8 5.71 -9.01 -6.32
N TRP A 9 6.24 -7.83 -6.00
CA TRP A 9 5.55 -6.58 -6.27
C TRP A 9 5.18 -6.48 -7.75
N SER A 10 3.96 -6.04 -8.05
CA SER A 10 3.49 -5.76 -9.41
C SER A 10 4.24 -4.61 -10.09
N SER A 11 4.86 -3.72 -9.30
CA SER A 11 5.64 -2.60 -9.78
C SER A 11 6.84 -2.31 -8.87
N GLY A 12 7.92 -1.77 -9.44
CA GLY A 12 9.06 -1.28 -8.67
C GLY A 12 8.79 0.08 -8.04
N LEU A 13 9.50 0.42 -6.95
CA LEU A 13 9.29 1.65 -6.19
C LEU A 13 9.43 2.93 -7.03
N CYS A 14 10.44 3.00 -7.91
CA CYS A 14 10.66 4.13 -8.82
C CYS A 14 9.82 4.05 -10.12
N GLY A 15 8.87 3.12 -10.22
CA GLY A 15 7.99 2.94 -11.38
C GLY A 15 6.91 4.03 -11.53
N CYS A 16 6.77 4.92 -10.54
CA CYS A 16 5.74 5.97 -10.45
C CYS A 16 5.64 6.84 -11.72
N GLY A 17 6.76 7.10 -12.40
CA GLY A 17 6.80 7.90 -13.63
C GLY A 17 6.06 7.33 -14.85
N LYS A 18 5.59 6.07 -14.81
CA LYS A 18 4.83 5.45 -15.92
C LYS A 18 3.30 5.62 -15.80
N THR A 19 2.80 6.09 -14.66
CA THR A 19 1.38 6.43 -14.43
C THR A 19 1.28 7.88 -13.96
N LEU A 20 1.40 8.82 -14.91
CA LEU A 20 1.45 10.27 -14.67
C LEU A 20 0.34 10.76 -13.72
N GLY A 21 -0.89 10.25 -13.86
CA GLY A 21 -2.03 10.69 -13.04
C GLY A 21 -1.95 10.31 -11.56
N THR A 22 -1.54 9.08 -11.23
CA THR A 22 -1.39 8.63 -9.84
C THR A 22 -0.16 9.28 -9.20
N CYS A 23 0.96 9.38 -9.92
CA CYS A 23 2.17 10.04 -9.41
C CYS A 23 1.92 11.53 -9.10
N CYS A 24 1.21 12.25 -9.98
CA CYS A 24 0.81 13.63 -9.72
C CYS A 24 -0.23 13.74 -8.59
N MET A 25 -1.26 12.89 -8.55
CA MET A 25 -2.26 12.94 -7.46
C MET A 25 -1.65 12.60 -6.10
N THR A 26 -0.73 11.64 -6.01
CA THR A 26 -0.07 11.26 -4.76
C THR A 26 0.97 12.29 -4.31
N CYS A 27 1.66 12.95 -5.25
CA CYS A 27 2.57 14.06 -4.91
C CYS A 27 1.82 15.30 -4.41
N TRP A 28 0.57 15.53 -4.84
CA TRP A 28 -0.20 16.71 -4.47
C TRP A 28 -1.20 16.44 -3.33
N LEU A 29 -1.71 15.20 -3.21
CA LEU A 29 -2.71 14.75 -2.25
C LEU A 29 -2.36 13.32 -1.74
N PRO A 30 -1.24 13.16 -1.00
CA PRO A 30 -0.82 11.87 -0.47
C PRO A 30 -1.85 11.27 0.50
N CYS A 31 -2.55 12.12 1.26
CA CYS A 31 -3.60 11.70 2.19
C CYS A 31 -4.78 10.99 1.51
N VAL A 32 -5.16 11.40 0.30
CA VAL A 32 -6.23 10.76 -0.48
C VAL A 32 -5.79 9.41 -1.00
N THR A 33 -4.55 9.32 -1.50
CA THR A 33 -3.99 8.06 -2.00
C THR A 33 -3.86 7.05 -0.86
N PHE A 34 -3.26 7.47 0.26
CA PHE A 34 -3.16 6.66 1.47
C PHE A 34 -4.53 6.22 1.96
N GLY A 35 -5.50 7.15 2.08
CA GLY A 35 -6.83 6.84 2.60
C GLY A 35 -7.56 5.79 1.77
N ARG A 36 -7.46 5.85 0.44
CA ARG A 36 -8.04 4.85 -0.48
C ARG A 36 -7.38 3.49 -0.36
N ASN A 37 -6.05 3.46 -0.29
CA ASN A 37 -5.30 2.20 -0.10
C ASN A 37 -5.66 1.56 1.25
N ALA A 38 -5.70 2.37 2.31
CA ALA A 38 -6.00 1.95 3.67
C ALA A 38 -7.43 1.41 3.80
N GLU A 39 -8.43 2.07 3.20
CA GLU A 39 -9.82 1.61 3.20
C GLU A 39 -9.98 0.22 2.58
N ILE A 40 -9.29 -0.06 1.46
CA ILE A 40 -9.28 -1.40 0.83
C ILE A 40 -8.60 -2.43 1.73
N LEU A 41 -7.48 -2.06 2.35
CA LEU A 41 -6.74 -2.94 3.27
C LEU A 41 -7.51 -3.23 4.57
N ASP A 42 -8.35 -2.29 5.00
CA ASP A 42 -9.26 -2.42 6.14
C ASP A 42 -10.61 -3.03 5.77
N GLU A 43 -10.80 -3.42 4.50
CA GLU A 43 -12.03 -4.03 4.01
C GLU A 43 -13.26 -3.15 4.32
N GLY A 44 -13.09 -1.83 4.23
CA GLY A 44 -14.14 -0.84 4.46
C GLY A 44 -14.55 -0.63 5.93
N ARG A 45 -13.85 -1.22 6.91
CA ARG A 45 -14.14 -0.98 8.35
C ARG A 45 -13.98 0.48 8.75
N THR A 46 -13.04 1.15 8.11
CA THR A 46 -12.74 2.57 8.31
C THR A 46 -12.74 3.22 6.93
N SER A 47 -13.44 4.36 6.79
CA SER A 47 -13.57 5.02 5.50
C SER A 47 -12.29 5.71 5.06
N CYS A 48 -12.13 5.89 3.74
CA CYS A 48 -10.98 6.61 3.19
C CYS A 48 -10.82 8.03 3.78
N MET A 49 -11.93 8.69 4.14
CA MET A 49 -11.91 10.00 4.78
C MET A 49 -11.26 9.97 6.15
N VAL A 50 -11.58 8.97 6.98
CA VAL A 50 -11.00 8.85 8.33
C VAL A 50 -9.51 8.56 8.23
N HIS A 51 -9.09 7.63 7.37
CA HIS A 51 -7.67 7.39 7.13
C HIS A 51 -6.93 8.62 6.59
N GLY A 52 -7.54 9.33 5.63
CA GLY A 52 -6.98 10.55 5.07
C GLY A 52 -6.84 11.68 6.09
N LEU A 53 -7.81 11.83 7.01
CA LEU A 53 -7.75 12.79 8.11
C LEU A 53 -6.65 12.43 9.11
N VAL A 54 -6.58 11.17 9.54
CA VAL A 54 -5.51 10.70 10.46
C VAL A 54 -4.14 10.94 9.83
N TYR A 55 -3.98 10.58 8.56
CA TYR A 55 -2.76 10.85 7.81
C TYR A 55 -2.43 12.33 7.73
N GLY A 56 -3.42 13.18 7.40
CA GLY A 56 -3.25 14.63 7.33
C GLY A 56 -2.86 15.26 8.66
N LEU A 57 -3.45 14.80 9.77
CA LEU A 57 -3.08 15.24 11.12
C LEU A 57 -1.64 14.85 11.46
N LEU A 58 -1.24 13.61 11.17
CA LEU A 58 0.15 13.15 11.38
C LEU A 58 1.15 13.88 10.48
N TRP A 59 0.72 14.31 9.29
CA TRP A 59 1.54 15.15 8.40
C TRP A 59 1.91 16.49 9.04
N THR A 60 1.00 17.12 9.80
CA THR A 60 1.27 18.41 10.46
C THR A 60 2.43 18.35 11.46
N ILE A 61 2.72 17.17 12.00
CA ILE A 61 3.83 16.91 12.92
C ILE A 61 4.95 16.07 12.28
N SER A 62 4.93 15.87 10.96
CA SER A 62 5.92 15.09 10.19
C SER A 62 6.04 13.60 10.59
N CYS A 63 4.96 13.01 11.11
CA CYS A 63 4.88 11.60 11.56
C CYS A 63 3.97 10.73 10.67
N GLN A 64 3.52 11.23 9.52
CA GLN A 64 2.68 10.50 8.55
C GLN A 64 3.31 9.17 8.11
N TRP A 65 4.64 9.10 8.02
CA TRP A 65 5.35 7.92 7.54
C TRP A 65 5.07 6.72 8.45
N VAL A 66 4.83 6.92 9.75
CA VAL A 66 4.54 5.83 10.71
C VAL A 66 3.29 5.07 10.31
N ILE A 67 2.19 5.78 10.01
CA ILE A 67 0.94 5.13 9.63
C ILE A 67 1.06 4.48 8.25
N SER A 68 1.77 5.10 7.31
CA SER A 68 2.05 4.52 5.99
C SER A 68 2.80 3.20 6.10
N CYS A 69 3.81 3.14 6.98
CA CYS A 69 4.57 1.91 7.22
C CYS A 69 3.70 0.77 7.75
N ILE A 70 2.81 1.06 8.69
CA ILE A 70 1.90 0.06 9.26
C ILE A 70 1.00 -0.54 8.17
N TYR A 71 0.45 0.31 7.29
CA TYR A 71 -0.43 -0.16 6.21
C TYR A 71 0.34 -0.88 5.09
N ARG A 72 1.57 -0.46 4.81
CA ARG A 72 2.46 -1.17 3.89
C ARG A 72 2.81 -2.56 4.44
N GLU A 73 3.17 -2.66 5.71
CA GLU A 73 3.42 -3.94 6.38
C GLU A 73 2.18 -4.83 6.36
N LYS A 74 1.00 -4.26 6.59
CA LYS A 74 -0.28 -4.97 6.48
C LYS A 74 -0.51 -5.51 5.06
N LEU A 75 -0.29 -4.69 4.03
CA LEU A 75 -0.38 -5.10 2.62
C LEU A 75 0.57 -6.27 2.32
N ARG A 76 1.82 -6.15 2.76
CA ARG A 76 2.87 -7.14 2.53
C ARG A 76 2.58 -8.45 3.23
N SER A 77 2.21 -8.40 4.50
CA SER A 77 1.85 -9.56 5.31
C SER A 77 0.65 -10.29 4.72
N LYS A 78 -0.35 -9.54 4.22
CA LYS A 78 -1.54 -10.10 3.58
C LYS A 78 -1.24 -10.83 2.27
N TYR A 79 -0.20 -10.41 1.54
CA TYR A 79 0.10 -10.92 0.21
C TYR A 79 1.45 -11.63 0.07
N GLY A 80 2.16 -11.86 1.17
CA GLY A 80 3.47 -12.50 1.21
C GLY A 80 4.55 -11.74 0.43
N LEU A 81 4.50 -10.41 0.40
CA LEU A 81 5.40 -9.57 -0.40
C LEU A 81 6.76 -9.30 0.31
N PRO A 82 7.90 -9.33 -0.41
CA PRO A 82 9.23 -9.19 0.16
C PRO A 82 9.56 -7.74 0.54
N ALA A 83 10.33 -7.54 1.61
CA ALA A 83 10.84 -6.24 2.09
C ALA A 83 11.83 -5.63 1.11
N GLU A 84 11.31 -4.93 0.09
CA GLU A 84 12.09 -4.33 -0.98
C GLU A 84 11.70 -2.85 -1.16
N PRO A 85 12.66 -1.95 -1.43
CA PRO A 85 14.12 -2.14 -1.49
C PRO A 85 14.84 -2.10 -0.12
N CYS A 86 14.17 -1.62 0.93
CA CYS A 86 14.65 -1.54 2.31
C CYS A 86 13.47 -1.72 3.29
N CYS A 87 13.68 -1.60 4.61
CA CYS A 87 12.58 -1.68 5.57
C CYS A 87 11.53 -0.61 5.30
N ASP A 88 10.25 -0.91 5.54
CA ASP A 88 9.12 -0.09 5.13
C ASP A 88 9.22 1.37 5.64
N CYS A 89 9.79 1.58 6.83
CA CYS A 89 10.13 2.91 7.39
C CYS A 89 11.05 3.76 6.52
N LEU A 90 12.11 3.18 5.96
CA LEU A 90 13.05 3.91 5.11
C LEU A 90 12.43 4.26 3.75
N VAL A 91 11.55 3.39 3.24
CA VAL A 91 10.88 3.62 1.96
C VAL A 91 9.95 4.84 2.04
N HIS A 92 9.14 4.91 3.10
CA HIS A 92 8.24 6.05 3.34
C HIS A 92 8.99 7.32 3.73
N PHE A 93 10.08 7.20 4.49
CA PHE A 93 10.94 8.34 4.83
C PHE A 93 11.65 8.94 3.60
N CYS A 94 12.16 8.11 2.68
CA CYS A 94 12.94 8.56 1.53
C CYS A 94 12.09 8.92 0.29
N CYS A 95 10.97 8.22 0.04
CA CYS A 95 10.02 8.58 -1.01
C CYS A 95 8.59 8.09 -0.69
N GLU A 96 7.92 8.81 0.21
CA GLU A 96 6.50 8.59 0.56
C GLU A 96 5.58 8.47 -0.68
N PRO A 97 5.64 9.36 -1.70
CA PRO A 97 4.72 9.27 -2.83
C PRO A 97 4.96 8.03 -3.70
N CYS A 98 6.22 7.64 -3.86
CA CYS A 98 6.59 6.43 -4.59
C CYS A 98 6.04 5.18 -3.92
N ALA A 99 6.16 5.10 -2.59
CA ALA A 99 5.67 4.00 -1.79
C ALA A 99 4.15 3.84 -1.92
N LEU A 100 3.41 4.93 -1.74
CA LEU A 100 1.96 4.96 -1.89
C LEU A 100 1.50 4.60 -3.31
N CYS A 101 2.23 5.02 -4.34
CA CYS A 101 1.96 4.65 -5.73
C CYS A 101 2.19 3.15 -5.98
N GLN A 102 3.26 2.58 -5.43
CA GLN A 102 3.55 1.15 -5.53
C GLN A 102 2.44 0.32 -4.87
N GLU A 103 2.00 0.71 -3.67
CA GLU A 103 0.88 0.07 -2.96
C GLU A 103 -0.43 0.17 -3.74
N HIS A 104 -0.71 1.34 -4.31
CA HIS A 104 -1.91 1.55 -5.11
C HIS A 104 -1.89 0.69 -6.39
N ALA A 105 -0.74 0.61 -7.06
CA ALA A 105 -0.54 -0.26 -8.22
C ALA A 105 -0.70 -1.74 -7.85
N GLU A 106 -0.23 -2.13 -6.67
CA GLU A 106 -0.39 -3.49 -6.15
C GLU A 106 -1.86 -3.84 -5.94
N LEU A 107 -2.62 -2.98 -5.27
CA LEU A 107 -4.06 -3.15 -5.11
C LEU A 107 -4.78 -3.22 -6.46
N ARG A 108 -4.40 -2.35 -7.40
CA ARG A 108 -4.96 -2.36 -8.77
C ARG A 108 -4.66 -3.65 -9.52
N SER A 109 -3.44 -4.19 -9.40
CA SER A 109 -3.05 -5.46 -10.03
C SER A 109 -3.86 -6.65 -9.50
N ARG A 110 -4.33 -6.54 -8.25
CA ARG A 110 -5.22 -7.51 -7.60
C ARG A 110 -6.70 -7.26 -7.88
N GLY A 111 -6.97 -6.34 -8.80
CA GLY A 111 -8.29 -6.02 -9.32
C GLY A 111 -9.04 -4.93 -8.56
N PHE A 112 -8.45 -4.29 -7.54
CA PHE A 112 -9.13 -3.24 -6.77
C PHE A 112 -9.10 -1.90 -7.49
N ASP A 113 -10.23 -1.20 -7.50
CA ASP A 113 -10.32 0.17 -8.00
C ASP A 113 -10.39 1.13 -6.82
N ALA A 114 -9.22 1.54 -6.33
CA ALA A 114 -9.09 2.48 -5.21
C ALA A 114 -9.78 3.83 -5.44
N SER A 115 -10.15 4.20 -6.68
CA SER A 115 -10.96 5.41 -6.91
C SER A 115 -12.42 5.23 -6.52
N LYS A 116 -12.94 4.00 -6.52
CA LYS A 116 -14.31 3.64 -6.14
C LYS A 116 -14.44 3.27 -4.66
N GLY A 117 -13.32 3.17 -3.94
CA GLY A 117 -13.29 2.69 -2.57
C GLY A 117 -13.49 1.17 -2.49
N TRP A 118 -13.88 0.70 -1.31
CA TRP A 118 -14.11 -0.72 -1.06
C TRP A 118 -15.42 -1.22 -1.71
N ASP A 119 -15.34 -2.30 -2.49
CA ASP A 119 -16.47 -2.89 -3.22
C ASP A 119 -17.10 -4.11 -2.51
N GLY A 120 -16.76 -4.37 -1.25
CA GLY A 120 -17.37 -5.39 -0.40
C GLY A 120 -16.81 -6.81 -0.57
N ARG A 121 -15.96 -7.07 -1.56
CA ARG A 121 -15.37 -8.40 -1.77
C ARG A 121 -14.14 -8.59 -0.87
N PRO A 122 -13.96 -9.69 -0.13
CA PRO A 122 -12.83 -9.83 0.78
C PRO A 122 -11.49 -9.72 0.06
N THR A 123 -10.49 -9.11 0.71
CA THR A 123 -9.11 -9.11 0.19
C THR A 123 -8.56 -10.49 0.51
N VAL A 124 -8.58 -11.40 -0.46
CA VAL A 124 -8.19 -12.80 -0.25
C VAL A 124 -6.67 -12.88 -0.07
N PRO A 125 -6.15 -13.31 1.09
CA PRO A 125 -4.73 -13.59 1.22
C PRO A 125 -4.37 -14.80 0.34
N PRO A 126 -3.17 -14.86 -0.27
CA PRO A 126 -2.71 -16.06 -0.94
C PRO A 126 -2.64 -17.16 0.12
N VAL A 127 -3.13 -18.36 -0.21
CA VAL A 127 -3.11 -19.50 0.70
C VAL A 127 -1.66 -19.90 0.95
N HIS A 128 -1.05 -19.35 1.99
CA HIS A 128 0.25 -19.79 2.47
C HIS A 128 0.01 -20.94 3.44
N PHE A 129 0.21 -22.17 2.98
CA PHE A 129 0.30 -23.32 3.87
C PHE A 129 1.63 -23.24 4.64
N PRO A 130 1.63 -23.19 5.98
CA PRO A 130 2.85 -23.32 6.75
C PRO A 130 3.35 -24.75 6.61
N MET A 131 4.46 -24.95 5.90
CA MET A 131 5.17 -26.22 5.92
C MET A 131 6.00 -26.24 7.21
N PHE A 132 5.47 -26.92 8.24
CA PHE A 132 6.26 -27.29 9.42
C PHE A 132 7.53 -28.00 8.93
N LYS A 133 8.68 -27.46 9.34
CA LYS A 133 10.00 -28.05 9.11
C LYS A 133 10.63 -28.37 10.44
#